data_AF-A0A954MBY9-F1
#
_entry.id   AF-A0A954MBY9-F1
#
_cell.length_a   1.000
_cell.length_b   1.000
_cell.length_c   1.000
_cell.angle_alpha   90.00
_cell.angle_beta   90.00
_cell.angle_gamma   90.00
#
_symmetry.space_group_name_H-M   'P 1'
#
loop_
_entity.id
_entity.type
_entity.pdbx_description
1 polymer ?
#
loop_
_entity_poly.entity_id
_entity_poly.type
_entity_poly.pdbx_seq_one_letter_code
_entity_poly.pdbx_strand_id
1 'polypeptide(L)'
;MKPFDPNAPTLSRQNLLVMQAYAVRAAAAKASDDTENPGWLERIDSHPELAPDELTQVHGQLIALGYLKFEISGRSVGLKYQVSDTGRHAMEKTIAFQNAEAGSSAELDDVQDAVCEPSDFSEAA
;
A
#
# COMPACT_ATOMS: atom_id res chain seq x y z
N MET A 1 4.08 20.61 -18.52
CA MET A 1 4.09 19.85 -17.26
C MET A 1 2.86 20.26 -16.47
N LYS A 2 1.93 19.34 -16.21
CA LYS A 2 0.73 19.66 -15.41
C LYS A 2 1.16 19.89 -13.94
N PRO A 3 0.61 20.91 -13.26
CA PRO A 3 0.90 21.16 -11.85
C PRO A 3 0.44 19.99 -10.98
N PHE A 4 1.14 19.76 -9.88
CA PHE A 4 0.75 18.83 -8.82
C PHE A 4 -0.50 19.38 -8.13
N ASP A 5 -1.67 18.75 -8.36
CA ASP A 5 -2.92 19.12 -7.69
C ASP A 5 -2.94 18.55 -6.25
N PRO A 6 -2.91 19.38 -5.19
CA PRO A 6 -2.94 18.91 -3.80
C PRO A 6 -4.29 18.25 -3.41
N ASN A 7 -5.33 18.48 -4.22
CA ASN A 7 -6.66 17.86 -4.16
C ASN A 7 -6.84 16.71 -5.17
N ALA A 8 -5.76 16.20 -5.77
CA ALA A 8 -5.85 15.06 -6.66
C ALA A 8 -6.56 13.88 -5.95
N PRO A 9 -7.50 13.21 -6.62
CA PRO A 9 -8.24 12.10 -6.04
C PRO A 9 -7.27 11.05 -5.50
N THR A 10 -7.62 10.49 -4.35
CA THR A 10 -6.95 9.33 -3.77
C THR A 10 -6.76 8.27 -4.85
N LEU A 11 -5.64 7.55 -4.81
CA LEU A 11 -5.38 6.48 -5.76
C LEU A 11 -6.57 5.52 -5.74
N SER A 12 -7.06 5.11 -6.91
CA SER A 12 -8.07 4.06 -6.99
C SER A 12 -7.56 2.80 -6.29
N ARG A 13 -8.46 1.95 -5.79
CA ARG A 13 -8.09 0.68 -5.14
C ARG A 13 -7.13 -0.13 -6.01
N GLN A 14 -7.41 -0.24 -7.30
CA GLN A 14 -6.58 -0.98 -8.26
C GLN A 14 -5.19 -0.37 -8.43
N ASN A 15 -5.11 0.96 -8.53
CA ASN A 15 -3.83 1.68 -8.63
C ASN A 15 -2.97 1.46 -7.39
N LEU A 16 -3.60 1.51 -6.21
CA LEU A 16 -2.91 1.27 -4.94
C LEU A 16 -2.35 -0.14 -4.85
N LEU A 17 -3.12 -1.16 -5.25
CA LEU A 17 -2.67 -2.57 -5.25
C LEU A 17 -1.42 -2.76 -6.10
N VAL A 18 -1.44 -2.27 -7.35
CA VAL A 18 -0.28 -2.38 -8.25
C VAL A 18 0.93 -1.63 -7.69
N MET A 19 0.72 -0.43 -7.14
CA MET A 19 1.80 0.33 -6.55
C MET A 19 2.39 -0.35 -5.29
N GLN A 20 1.56 -0.95 -4.43
CA GLN A 20 2.04 -1.73 -3.28
C GLN A 20 2.85 -2.95 -3.75
N ALA A 21 2.39 -3.66 -4.77
CA ALA A 21 3.12 -4.79 -5.32
C ALA A 21 4.52 -4.39 -5.82
N TYR A 22 4.65 -3.24 -6.49
CA TYR A 22 5.96 -2.69 -6.86
C TYR A 22 6.78 -2.25 -5.64
N ALA A 23 6.17 -1.66 -4.62
CA ALA A 23 6.88 -1.25 -3.40
C ALA A 23 7.45 -2.46 -2.64
N VAL A 24 6.67 -3.54 -2.51
CA VAL A 24 7.09 -4.80 -1.90
C VAL A 24 8.24 -5.43 -2.69
N ARG A 25 8.12 -5.51 -4.03
CA ARG A 25 9.22 -6.00 -4.88
C ARG A 25 10.47 -5.13 -4.79
N ALA A 26 10.32 -3.80 -4.70
CA ALA A 26 11.45 -2.89 -4.54
C ALA A 26 12.16 -3.11 -3.20
N ALA A 27 11.41 -3.32 -2.12
CA ALA A 27 11.97 -3.64 -0.81
C ALA A 27 12.69 -4.99 -0.81
N ALA A 28 12.11 -6.01 -1.45
CA ALA A 28 12.72 -7.32 -1.59
C ALA A 28 14.02 -7.26 -2.42
N ALA A 29 14.01 -6.57 -3.56
CA ALA A 29 15.19 -6.39 -4.40
C ALA A 29 16.32 -5.65 -3.66
N LYS A 30 15.98 -4.63 -2.85
CA LYS A 30 16.95 -3.95 -1.97
C LYS A 30 17.56 -4.87 -0.92
N ALA A 31 16.79 -5.82 -0.40
CA ALA A 31 17.27 -6.79 0.59
C ALA A 31 18.18 -7.87 -0.03
N SER A 32 18.11 -8.06 -1.36
CA SER A 32 18.91 -9.06 -2.08
C SER A 32 20.26 -8.55 -2.61
N ASP A 33 20.69 -7.33 -2.25
CA ASP A 33 21.97 -6.71 -2.64
C ASP A 33 22.20 -6.63 -4.18
N ASP A 34 21.10 -6.59 -4.95
CA ASP A 34 21.15 -6.47 -6.41
C ASP A 34 21.57 -5.04 -6.80
N THR A 35 22.89 -4.85 -6.87
CA THR A 35 23.57 -3.55 -7.02
C THR A 35 23.45 -2.97 -8.43
N GLU A 36 22.98 -3.74 -9.41
CA GLU A 36 23.05 -3.33 -10.82
C GLU A 36 21.94 -2.36 -11.26
N ASN A 37 20.81 -2.24 -10.55
CA ASN A 37 19.77 -1.23 -10.88
C ASN A 37 18.86 -0.90 -9.67
N PRO A 38 19.28 0.03 -8.78
CA PRO A 38 18.50 0.34 -7.58
C PRO A 38 17.13 0.93 -7.92
N GLY A 39 16.09 0.11 -7.81
CA GLY A 39 14.69 0.52 -7.88
C GLY A 39 14.01 0.40 -9.25
N TRP A 40 14.67 -0.17 -10.26
CA TRP A 40 14.01 -0.58 -11.51
C TRP A 40 13.61 -2.05 -11.44
N LEU A 41 12.32 -2.33 -11.61
CA LEU A 41 11.72 -3.64 -11.47
C LEU A 41 11.15 -4.09 -12.81
N GLU A 42 11.10 -5.40 -13.04
CA GLU A 42 10.38 -5.94 -14.20
C GLU A 42 8.87 -5.67 -14.10
N ARG A 43 8.20 -5.64 -15.26
CA ARG A 43 6.74 -5.48 -15.31
C ARG A 43 6.07 -6.56 -14.50
N ILE A 44 5.12 -6.17 -13.64
CA ILE A 44 4.19 -7.13 -13.03
C ILE A 44 3.23 -7.60 -14.13
N ASP A 45 3.37 -8.85 -14.55
CA ASP A 45 2.52 -9.50 -15.55
C ASP A 45 1.25 -10.11 -14.96
N SER A 46 1.24 -10.40 -13.65
CA SER A 46 0.12 -11.04 -12.95
C SER A 46 -0.01 -10.55 -11.51
N HIS A 47 -1.26 -10.39 -11.06
CA HIS A 47 -1.61 -10.02 -9.69
C HIS A 47 -2.84 -10.84 -9.24
N PRO A 48 -2.89 -11.34 -7.99
CA PRO A 48 -3.98 -12.21 -7.54
C PRO A 48 -5.37 -11.56 -7.57
N GLU A 49 -5.43 -10.24 -7.41
CA GLU A 49 -6.70 -9.49 -7.37
C GLU A 49 -7.08 -8.77 -8.68
N LEU A 50 -6.23 -8.81 -9.73
CA LEU A 50 -6.45 -8.02 -10.96
C LEU A 50 -6.26 -8.88 -12.20
N ALA A 51 -7.15 -8.70 -13.18
CA ALA A 51 -6.98 -9.34 -14.48
C ALA A 51 -5.79 -8.73 -15.26
N PRO A 52 -5.16 -9.47 -16.19
CA PRO A 52 -4.04 -8.96 -16.99
C PRO A 52 -4.38 -7.72 -17.83
N ASP A 53 -5.62 -7.65 -18.33
CA ASP A 53 -6.13 -6.50 -19.08
C ASP A 53 -6.25 -5.25 -18.19
N GLU A 54 -6.74 -5.43 -16.97
CA GLU A 54 -6.84 -4.35 -15.97
C GLU A 54 -5.44 -3.89 -15.53
N LEU A 55 -4.50 -4.81 -15.31
CA LEU A 55 -3.11 -4.49 -14.99
C LEU A 55 -2.48 -3.59 -16.06
N THR A 56 -2.70 -3.89 -17.33
CA THR A 56 -2.20 -3.08 -18.45
C THR A 56 -2.79 -1.67 -18.41
N GLN A 57 -4.09 -1.55 -18.14
CA GLN A 57 -4.76 -0.26 -18.02
C GLN A 57 -4.26 0.54 -16.82
N VAL A 58 -4.11 -0.12 -15.66
CA VAL A 58 -3.59 0.49 -14.42
C VAL A 58 -2.16 0.98 -14.60
N HIS A 59 -1.28 0.21 -15.25
CA HIS A 59 0.07 0.69 -15.58
C HIS A 59 0.04 1.95 -16.43
N GLY A 60 -0.81 1.99 -17.46
CA GLY A 60 -1.00 3.17 -18.30
C GLY A 60 -1.46 4.38 -17.49
N GLN A 61 -2.41 4.20 -16.57
CA GLN A 61 -2.89 5.27 -15.68
C GLN A 61 -1.79 5.76 -14.74
N LEU A 62 -1.07 4.87 -14.08
CA LEU A 62 0.00 5.22 -13.16
C LEU A 62 1.15 5.96 -13.85
N ILE A 63 1.46 5.59 -15.10
CA ILE A 63 2.43 6.32 -15.94
C ILE A 63 1.89 7.70 -16.31
N ALA A 64 0.64 7.79 -16.76
CA ALA A 64 0.02 9.05 -17.15
C ALA A 64 -0.10 10.04 -15.99
N LEU A 65 -0.32 9.54 -14.77
CA LEU A 65 -0.34 10.32 -13.53
C LEU A 65 1.07 10.69 -13.02
N GLY A 66 2.12 10.14 -13.61
CA GLY A 66 3.51 10.37 -13.20
C GLY A 66 3.90 9.64 -11.92
N TYR A 67 3.09 8.68 -11.45
CA TYR A 67 3.37 7.89 -10.25
C TYR A 67 4.32 6.72 -10.53
N LEU A 68 4.32 6.21 -11.76
CA LEU A 68 5.18 5.13 -12.22
C LEU A 68 6.03 5.60 -13.40
N LYS A 69 7.34 5.38 -13.31
CA LYS A 69 8.30 5.58 -14.42
C LYS A 69 8.49 4.26 -15.14
N PHE A 70 8.76 4.31 -16.44
CA PHE A 70 9.09 3.14 -17.24
C PHE A 70 10.36 3.41 -18.06
N GLU A 71 11.16 2.37 -18.25
CA GLU A 71 12.38 2.39 -19.06
C GLU A 71 12.47 1.12 -19.90
N ILE A 72 12.96 1.25 -21.13
CA ILE A 72 13.13 0.14 -22.06
C ILE A 72 14.58 -0.33 -21.95
N SER A 73 14.80 -1.49 -21.33
CA SER A 73 16.12 -2.15 -21.36
C SER A 73 16.29 -2.88 -22.70
N GLY A 74 17.40 -2.62 -23.39
CA GLY A 74 17.58 -2.85 -24.83
C GLY A 74 17.53 -4.30 -25.34
N ARG A 75 17.58 -4.43 -26.69
CA ARG A 75 17.54 -5.59 -27.63
C ARG A 75 16.58 -6.76 -27.36
N SER A 76 16.38 -7.18 -26.12
CA SER A 76 15.47 -8.25 -25.72
C SER A 76 14.38 -7.69 -24.80
N VAL A 77 13.60 -6.74 -25.33
CA VAL A 77 12.31 -6.19 -24.84
C VAL A 77 12.00 -6.43 -23.35
N GLY A 78 12.86 -5.93 -22.45
CA GLY A 78 12.60 -5.91 -21.02
C GLY A 78 12.07 -4.54 -20.62
N LEU A 79 10.77 -4.41 -20.39
CA LEU A 79 10.19 -3.20 -19.81
C LEU A 79 10.47 -3.19 -18.31
N LYS A 80 11.16 -2.15 -17.86
CA LYS A 80 11.41 -1.89 -16.45
C LYS A 80 10.53 -0.76 -15.96
N TYR A 81 10.10 -0.86 -14.71
CA TYR A 81 9.22 0.07 -14.03
C TYR A 81 9.83 0.49 -12.70
N GLN A 82 9.63 1.76 -12.33
CA GLN A 82 10.10 2.30 -11.06
C GLN A 82 9.02 3.20 -10.47
N VAL A 83 8.72 3.02 -9.19
CA VAL A 83 7.84 3.94 -8.47
C VAL A 83 8.55 5.28 -8.28
N SER A 84 7.92 6.36 -8.73
CA SER A 84 8.43 7.72 -8.56
C SER A 84 8.28 8.21 -7.12
N ASP A 85 9.02 9.27 -6.75
CA ASP A 85 8.83 9.96 -5.48
C ASP A 85 7.40 10.47 -5.29
N THR A 86 6.79 11.02 -6.35
CA THR A 86 5.40 11.47 -6.32
C THR A 86 4.44 10.32 -6.07
N GLY A 87 4.68 9.17 -6.69
CA GLY A 87 3.90 7.96 -6.46
C GLY A 87 4.01 7.45 -5.02
N ARG A 88 5.21 7.46 -4.43
CA ARG A 88 5.41 7.10 -3.02
C ARG A 88 4.58 7.99 -2.09
N HIS A 89 4.69 9.31 -2.26
CA HIS A 89 3.90 10.25 -1.44
C HIS A 89 2.39 10.08 -1.63
N ALA A 90 1.92 9.80 -2.85
CA ALA A 90 0.51 9.57 -3.12
C ALA A 90 0.00 8.28 -2.44
N MET A 91 0.83 7.23 -2.42
CA MET A 91 0.53 5.99 -1.70
C MET A 91 0.45 6.22 -0.19
N GLU A 92 1.46 6.88 0.40
CA GLU A 92 1.48 7.18 1.84
C GLU A 92 0.27 7.99 2.26
N LYS A 93 -0.08 9.02 1.48
CA LYS A 93 -1.30 9.83 1.71
C LYS A 93 -2.57 8.98 1.63
N THR A 94 -2.66 8.07 0.66
CA THR A 94 -3.83 7.22 0.47
C THR A 94 -3.97 6.17 1.59
N ILE A 95 -2.86 5.58 2.05
CA ILE A 95 -2.84 4.63 3.17
C ILE A 95 -3.21 5.35 4.48
N ALA A 96 -2.64 6.53 4.73
CA ALA A 96 -2.98 7.34 5.89
C ALA A 96 -4.47 7.70 5.92
N PHE A 97 -5.05 8.04 4.76
CA PHE A 97 -6.48 8.33 4.64
C PHE A 97 -7.36 7.10 4.92
N GLN A 98 -6.97 5.91 4.44
CA GLN A 98 -7.71 4.67 4.71
C GLN A 98 -7.64 4.24 6.18
N ASN A 99 -6.48 4.43 6.83
CA ASN A 99 -6.34 4.14 8.25
C ASN A 99 -7.11 5.12 9.15
N ALA A 100 -7.23 6.39 8.73
CA ALA A 100 -8.04 7.38 9.45
C ALA A 100 -9.54 7.03 9.45
N GLU A 101 -10.06 6.52 8.33
CA GLU A 101 -11.47 6.10 8.22
C GLU A 101 -11.79 4.80 8.98
N ALA A 102 -10.79 3.91 9.15
CA ALA A 102 -10.94 2.67 9.94
C ALA A 102 -10.88 2.89 11.47
N GLY A 103 -10.51 4.10 11.93
CA GLY A 103 -10.35 4.43 13.35
C GLY A 103 -11.59 5.00 14.05
N SER A 104 -12.72 5.18 13.37
CA SER A 104 -13.90 5.88 13.92
C SER A 104 -15.00 4.96 14.49
N SER A 105 -14.67 3.78 15.03
CA SER A 105 -15.68 2.89 15.65
C SER A 105 -15.25 2.21 16.96
N ALA A 106 -14.35 2.83 17.75
CA ALA A 106 -13.95 2.32 19.07
C ALA A 106 -14.21 3.33 20.22
N GLU A 107 -15.47 3.71 20.38
CA GLU A 107 -16.11 4.17 21.63
C GLU A 107 -17.41 3.35 21.67
N LEU A 108 -17.84 2.59 22.69
CA LEU A 108 -17.81 2.62 24.15
C LEU A 108 -17.89 1.14 24.63
N ASP A 109 -17.33 0.70 25.75
CA ASP A 109 -17.97 0.77 27.07
C ASP A 109 -16.92 0.57 28.18
N ASP A 110 -16.62 1.66 28.87
CA ASP A 110 -16.22 1.66 30.28
C ASP A 110 -17.51 1.47 31.08
N VAL A 111 -17.71 0.32 31.76
CA VAL A 111 -18.08 0.17 33.20
C VAL A 111 -18.26 -1.33 33.53
N GLN A 112 -17.29 -1.95 34.22
CA GLN A 112 -17.50 -3.11 35.11
C GLN A 112 -16.27 -3.15 36.03
N ASP A 113 -16.33 -3.17 37.35
CA ASP A 113 -17.35 -3.69 38.23
C ASP A 113 -17.13 -3.08 39.62
N ALA A 114 -18.14 -2.38 40.12
CA ALA A 114 -18.20 -1.98 41.51
C ALA A 114 -18.83 -3.13 42.31
N VAL A 115 -18.03 -3.69 43.22
CA VAL A 115 -18.43 -4.28 44.51
C VAL A 115 -19.52 -5.35 44.47
N CYS A 116 -19.09 -6.60 44.61
CA CYS A 116 -19.91 -7.63 45.25
C CYS A 116 -19.03 -8.49 46.18
N GLU A 117 -18.91 -8.05 47.45
CA GLU A 117 -18.93 -9.01 48.57
C GLU A 117 -20.31 -9.71 48.54
N PRO A 118 -20.41 -11.02 48.85
CA PRO A 118 -20.34 -11.41 50.27
C PRO A 118 -19.88 -12.86 50.57
N SER A 119 -19.79 -13.09 51.88
CA SER A 119 -19.98 -14.36 52.61
C SER A 119 -18.75 -15.28 52.71
N ASP A 120 -18.15 -15.37 53.89
CA ASP A 120 -18.59 -16.23 55.01
C ASP A 120 -18.44 -17.72 54.65
N PHE A 121 -17.34 -18.31 55.14
CA PHE A 121 -17.28 -19.74 55.39
C PHE A 121 -16.51 -19.97 56.69
N SER A 122 -17.28 -20.29 57.72
CA SER A 122 -16.87 -20.90 58.98
C SER A 122 -16.06 -22.19 58.75
N GLU A 123 -15.11 -22.49 59.65
CA GLU A 123 -15.16 -23.65 60.57
C GLU A 123 -13.81 -24.36 60.83
N ALA A 124 -13.56 -24.55 62.14
CA ALA A 124 -12.86 -25.63 62.86
C ALA A 124 -11.40 -26.01 62.54
N ALA A 125 -10.51 -25.87 63.53
CA ALA A 125 -10.26 -26.89 64.58
C ALA A 125 -9.30 -26.38 65.66
#